data_AF-A0AAQ4E696-F1
#
_entry.id   AF-A0AAQ4E696-F1
#
_cell.length_a   1.000
_cell.length_b   1.000
_cell.length_c   1.000
_cell.angle_alpha   90.00
_cell.angle_beta   90.00
_cell.angle_gamma   90.00
#
_symmetry.space_group_name_H-M   'P 1'
#
loop_
_entity.id
_entity.type
_entity.pdbx_description
1 polymer ?
#
loop_
_entity_poly.entity_id
_entity_poly.type
_entity_poly.pdbx_seq_one_letter_code
_entity_poly.pdbx_strand_id
1 'polypeptide(L)'
;MPTLRDKLADFLRQLSTGAERAGADPKPECPSPTSATATFMQRYLNGEGLPKQPEIVHSKSCYDLPNRDVAPLSKRILAAYTGPSGGLTRVNRGPHRALTVTDQVDFIDDDSLCGSNENLASRYLDKSGGTPKAKVPTSISSNTEGPRVADTACVTGEEAETASEEIAGIGNWNQPAEFAYGIATTLYECHPVTKENAGEPIADAFAICVRENSAVLALADGVNWGDKSCLAARCAVHGCMDYLNRALYREGGTIDTTQEVFVCLLRSFQAAHSLILQEQGMLTTLCAAVVVQLRGSEQYVVCTCNVGDSLAYVYNQQHGVREITLGSHDIHSMRDMRDALGALGPVDGQNPELNNLTVSMTVAQPGDIIFLTSDGISDNFDPVVGKFAIAKRGRKDGANNGQQQQPPPPLPEVEAHQRHALTLLRMQV
;
A
#
# COMPACT_ATOMS: atom_id res chain seq x y z
N MET A 1 15.37 8.28 28.88
CA MET A 1 14.78 7.12 28.19
C MET A 1 15.07 7.26 26.70
N PRO A 2 15.48 6.21 25.98
CA PRO A 2 15.69 6.30 24.54
C PRO A 2 14.38 6.63 23.83
N THR A 3 14.42 7.49 22.81
CA THR A 3 13.25 7.78 21.98
C THR A 3 12.94 6.58 21.07
N LEU A 4 11.71 6.49 20.54
CA LEU A 4 11.35 5.44 19.57
C LEU A 4 12.25 5.45 18.33
N ARG A 5 12.74 6.63 17.93
CA ARG A 5 13.71 6.80 16.84
C ARG A 5 15.06 6.17 17.19
N ASP A 6 15.50 6.28 18.44
CA ASP A 6 16.76 5.67 18.91
C ASP A 6 16.64 4.15 18.96
N LYS A 7 15.49 3.62 19.41
CA LYS A 7 15.23 2.17 19.41
C LYS A 7 15.15 1.58 18.01
N LEU A 8 14.60 2.32 17.04
CA LEU A 8 14.53 1.91 15.64
C LEU A 8 15.90 2.01 14.95
N ALA A 9 16.65 3.08 15.22
CA ALA A 9 18.02 3.21 14.72
C ALA A 9 18.89 2.08 15.28
N ASP A 10 18.72 1.71 16.55
CA ASP A 10 19.40 0.56 17.15
C ASP A 10 18.90 -0.78 16.59
N PHE A 11 17.62 -0.93 16.27
CA PHE A 11 17.07 -2.13 15.59
C PHE A 11 17.60 -2.28 14.17
N LEU A 12 17.56 -1.22 13.35
CA LEU A 12 18.14 -1.19 12.00
C LEU A 12 19.66 -1.35 12.03
N ARG A 13 20.33 -0.79 13.05
CA ARG A 13 21.77 -0.98 13.26
C ARG A 13 22.08 -2.42 13.68
N GLN A 14 21.28 -3.05 14.53
CA GLN A 14 21.43 -4.47 14.89
C GLN A 14 21.19 -5.41 13.70
N LEU A 15 20.24 -5.08 12.82
CA LEU A 15 20.04 -5.78 11.54
C LEU A 15 21.23 -5.59 10.58
N SER A 16 21.91 -4.43 10.64
CA SER A 16 23.08 -4.13 9.83
C SER A 16 24.42 -4.61 10.43
N THR A 17 24.51 -4.80 11.75
CA THR A 17 25.73 -5.19 12.47
C THR A 17 25.53 -6.47 13.28
N GLY A 18 25.22 -7.57 12.61
CA GLY A 18 25.39 -8.90 13.18
C GLY A 18 26.87 -9.30 13.22
N ALA A 19 27.62 -8.77 14.19
CA ALA A 19 28.84 -9.35 14.81
C ALA A 19 29.55 -8.29 15.67
N GLU A 20 29.52 -8.45 17.00
CA GLU A 20 30.25 -7.58 17.92
C GLU A 20 31.77 -7.85 17.94
N ARG A 21 32.49 -6.78 18.29
CA ARG A 21 33.93 -6.74 18.57
C ARG A 21 34.30 -7.57 19.81
N ALA A 22 35.25 -8.49 19.65
CA ALA A 22 36.17 -8.88 20.72
C ALA A 22 37.53 -9.34 20.13
N GLY A 23 38.61 -8.68 20.57
CA GLY A 23 39.99 -9.20 20.50
C GLY A 23 40.72 -9.08 19.15
N ALA A 24 41.97 -8.62 19.19
CA ALA A 24 42.85 -8.47 18.03
C ALA A 24 43.41 -9.82 17.53
N ASP A 25 43.19 -10.13 16.24
CA ASP A 25 44.01 -10.91 15.26
C ASP A 25 43.12 -11.65 14.22
N PRO A 26 43.68 -12.09 13.08
CA PRO A 26 43.86 -11.36 11.81
C PRO A 26 42.59 -11.33 10.92
N LYS A 27 42.65 -10.55 9.84
CA LYS A 27 41.58 -10.35 8.81
C LYS A 27 40.73 -11.61 8.54
N PRO A 28 39.39 -11.50 8.51
CA PRO A 28 38.55 -12.62 8.10
C PRO A 28 38.74 -12.83 6.58
N GLU A 29 39.33 -13.97 6.22
CA GLU A 29 39.27 -14.49 4.86
C GLU A 29 37.80 -14.78 4.50
N CYS A 30 37.41 -14.45 3.25
CA CYS A 30 36.13 -14.85 2.68
C CYS A 30 35.92 -16.35 2.91
N PRO A 31 34.82 -16.78 3.54
CA PRO A 31 34.60 -18.20 3.77
C PRO A 31 34.42 -18.87 2.41
N SER A 32 35.32 -19.79 2.11
CA SER A 32 35.21 -20.73 1.00
C SER A 32 33.96 -21.62 1.22
N PRO A 33 33.31 -22.12 0.15
CA PRO A 33 31.96 -22.70 0.19
C PRO A 33 31.95 -24.16 0.68
N THR A 34 32.56 -24.43 1.83
CA THR A 34 32.65 -25.77 2.41
C THR A 34 32.63 -25.70 3.94
N SER A 35 31.48 -25.35 4.52
CA SER A 35 31.16 -25.66 5.93
C SER A 35 29.64 -25.73 6.20
N ALA A 36 29.14 -26.96 6.29
CA ALA A 36 28.09 -27.53 7.15
C ALA A 36 26.69 -26.89 7.36
N THR A 37 26.32 -25.74 6.79
CA THR A 37 24.90 -25.34 6.75
C THR A 37 24.61 -24.57 5.47
N ALA A 38 23.95 -25.22 4.51
CA ALA A 38 23.49 -24.55 3.31
C ALA A 38 22.60 -23.36 3.71
N THR A 39 22.83 -22.18 3.10
CA THR A 39 21.95 -21.02 3.33
C THR A 39 20.52 -21.37 2.91
N PHE A 40 19.51 -20.70 3.48
CA PHE A 40 18.11 -20.96 3.13
C PHE A 40 17.87 -20.89 1.59
N MET A 41 18.57 -19.97 0.93
CA MET A 41 18.56 -19.83 -0.53
C MET A 41 19.12 -21.06 -1.22
N GLN A 42 20.26 -21.57 -0.77
CA GLN A 42 20.86 -22.79 -1.32
C GLN A 42 19.94 -23.99 -1.12
N ARG A 43 19.30 -24.12 0.04
CA ARG A 43 18.33 -25.20 0.33
C ARG A 43 17.15 -25.16 -0.66
N TYR A 44 16.52 -24.00 -0.81
CA TYR A 44 15.41 -23.81 -1.75
C TYR A 44 15.84 -24.07 -3.20
N LEU A 45 16.96 -23.50 -3.64
CA LEU A 45 17.48 -23.68 -5.01
C LEU A 45 17.96 -25.11 -5.28
N ASN A 46 18.34 -25.86 -4.26
CA ASN A 46 18.68 -27.29 -4.36
C ASN A 46 17.43 -28.20 -4.33
N GLY A 47 16.22 -27.63 -4.37
CA GLY A 47 14.97 -28.37 -4.50
C GLY A 47 14.28 -28.71 -3.19
N GLU A 48 14.70 -28.14 -2.05
CA GLU A 48 13.87 -28.18 -0.85
C GLU A 48 12.60 -27.36 -1.07
N GLY A 49 11.46 -28.05 -1.16
CA GLY A 49 10.16 -27.42 -1.34
C GLY A 49 9.75 -26.55 -0.16
N LEU A 50 8.93 -25.53 -0.42
CA LEU A 50 8.29 -24.75 0.63
C LEU A 50 7.29 -25.63 1.40
N PRO A 51 7.15 -25.44 2.71
CA PRO A 51 6.13 -26.13 3.48
C PRO A 51 4.74 -25.78 2.96
N LYS A 52 3.76 -26.67 3.17
CA LYS A 52 2.37 -26.40 2.81
C LYS A 52 1.88 -25.16 3.57
N GLN A 53 1.50 -24.13 2.83
CA GLN A 53 1.03 -22.86 3.37
C GLN A 53 -0.50 -22.86 3.53
N PRO A 54 -1.06 -22.12 4.51
CA PRO A 54 -2.50 -21.88 4.57
C PRO A 54 -2.96 -21.10 3.35
N GLU A 55 -4.17 -21.39 2.92
CA GLU A 55 -4.75 -20.85 1.69
C GLU A 55 -4.94 -19.34 1.75
N ILE A 56 -4.62 -18.69 0.63
CA ILE A 56 -4.95 -17.29 0.32
C ILE A 56 -5.78 -17.36 -0.96
N VAL A 57 -7.06 -17.00 -0.84
CA VAL A 57 -7.98 -17.00 -1.98
C VAL A 57 -8.06 -15.58 -2.52
N HIS A 58 -8.03 -15.42 -3.84
CA HIS A 58 -8.12 -14.13 -4.49
C HIS A 58 -9.00 -14.21 -5.74
N SER A 59 -9.63 -13.09 -6.10
CA SER A 59 -10.40 -12.94 -7.32
C SER A 59 -10.43 -11.48 -7.77
N LYS A 60 -10.89 -11.24 -9.00
CA LYS A 60 -11.27 -9.92 -9.52
C LYS A 60 -12.64 -9.47 -9.00
N SER A 61 -13.53 -10.42 -8.72
CA SER A 61 -14.85 -10.15 -8.16
C SER A 61 -14.95 -10.66 -6.73
N CYS A 62 -15.55 -9.87 -5.85
CA CYS A 62 -15.78 -10.29 -4.46
C CYS A 62 -16.77 -11.46 -4.35
N TYR A 63 -17.68 -11.61 -5.31
CA TYR A 63 -18.68 -12.69 -5.32
C TYR A 63 -18.07 -14.08 -5.54
N ASP A 64 -16.83 -14.15 -6.04
CA ASP A 64 -16.12 -15.43 -6.23
C ASP A 64 -15.35 -15.87 -4.98
N LEU A 65 -15.31 -15.03 -3.94
CA LEU A 65 -14.62 -15.35 -2.68
C LEU A 65 -15.55 -16.12 -1.73
N PRO A 66 -14.99 -17.03 -0.89
CA PRO A 66 -15.77 -17.71 0.13
C PRO A 66 -16.47 -16.73 1.09
N ASN A 67 -17.79 -16.81 1.16
CA ASN A 67 -18.56 -16.01 2.11
C ASN A 67 -18.55 -16.63 3.50
N ARG A 68 -18.23 -15.83 4.53
CA ARG A 68 -18.13 -16.28 5.93
C ARG A 68 -18.85 -15.32 6.86
N ASP A 69 -19.45 -15.87 7.91
CA ASP A 69 -20.10 -15.07 8.94
C ASP A 69 -19.05 -14.39 9.84
N VAL A 70 -19.24 -13.09 10.05
CA VAL A 70 -18.38 -12.28 10.93
C VAL A 70 -19.10 -12.00 12.25
N ALA A 71 -18.31 -11.82 13.31
CA ALA A 71 -18.83 -11.39 14.61
C ALA A 71 -19.31 -9.93 14.54
N PRO A 72 -20.28 -9.51 15.38
CA PRO A 72 -20.67 -8.11 15.48
C PRO A 72 -19.46 -7.21 15.76
N LEU A 73 -19.27 -6.18 14.94
CA LEU A 73 -18.10 -5.30 15.02
C LEU A 73 -18.18 -4.39 16.25
N SER A 74 -17.17 -4.43 17.11
CA SER A 74 -17.04 -3.49 18.22
C SER A 74 -16.65 -2.12 17.70
N LYS A 75 -17.25 -1.06 18.26
CA LYS A 75 -16.90 0.33 17.96
C LYS A 75 -15.74 0.86 18.82
N ARG A 76 -15.32 0.12 19.86
CA ARG A 76 -14.29 0.58 20.79
C ARG A 76 -12.92 0.57 20.13
N ILE A 77 -12.35 1.75 19.90
CA ILE A 77 -11.02 1.95 19.33
C ILE A 77 -9.95 1.68 20.40
N LEU A 78 -8.94 0.91 20.01
CA LEU A 78 -7.77 0.57 20.84
C LEU A 78 -6.51 1.32 20.39
N ALA A 79 -6.38 1.55 19.08
CA ALA A 79 -5.27 2.29 18.49
C ALA A 79 -5.72 2.97 17.19
N ALA A 80 -5.19 4.14 16.91
CA ALA A 80 -5.39 4.84 15.65
C ALA A 80 -4.13 5.65 15.33
N TYR A 81 -3.52 5.38 14.18
CA TYR A 81 -2.30 6.05 13.76
C TYR A 81 -2.24 6.29 12.25
N THR A 82 -1.70 7.43 11.83
CA THR A 82 -1.53 7.78 10.43
C THR A 82 -0.27 8.62 10.22
N GLY A 83 0.35 8.49 9.05
CA GLY A 83 1.55 9.22 8.69
C GLY A 83 1.86 9.14 7.20
N PRO A 84 3.00 9.71 6.79
CA PRO A 84 3.91 10.55 7.58
C PRO A 84 3.34 11.95 7.84
N SER A 85 3.92 12.67 8.81
CA SER A 85 3.66 14.11 9.05
C SER A 85 2.17 14.49 9.23
N GLY A 86 1.38 13.60 9.84
CA GLY A 86 -0.06 13.74 10.04
C GLY A 86 -0.91 13.06 8.96
N GLY A 87 -0.31 12.52 7.91
CA GLY A 87 -0.95 11.60 6.95
C GLY A 87 -2.30 12.09 6.43
N LEU A 88 -3.32 11.24 6.59
CA LEU A 88 -4.69 11.53 6.15
C LEU A 88 -5.31 12.76 6.81
N THR A 89 -4.82 13.18 7.98
CA THR A 89 -5.38 14.36 8.68
C THR A 89 -5.02 15.66 7.98
N ARG A 90 -4.12 15.64 7.00
CA ARG A 90 -3.60 16.82 6.28
C ARG A 90 -4.43 17.19 5.05
N VAL A 91 -5.41 16.38 4.67
CA VAL A 91 -6.28 16.61 3.50
C VAL A 91 -7.73 16.83 3.93
N ASN A 92 -8.54 17.37 3.02
CA ASN A 92 -9.97 17.62 3.23
C ASN A 92 -10.32 18.49 4.47
N ARG A 93 -9.57 19.58 4.72
CA ARG A 93 -9.72 20.45 5.90
C ARG A 93 -10.68 21.63 5.72
N GLY A 94 -11.49 21.64 4.66
CA GLY A 94 -12.36 22.77 4.32
C GLY A 94 -13.75 22.63 4.95
N PRO A 95 -14.35 23.70 5.52
CA PRO A 95 -15.55 23.62 6.36
C PRO A 95 -16.85 23.14 5.66
N HIS A 96 -16.83 22.82 4.37
CA HIS A 96 -17.99 22.30 3.61
C HIS A 96 -17.64 21.26 2.53
N ARG A 97 -16.54 20.51 2.69
CA ARG A 97 -16.16 19.46 1.74
C ARG A 97 -16.52 18.06 2.26
N ALA A 98 -17.82 17.80 2.40
CA ALA A 98 -18.27 16.43 2.54
C ALA A 98 -17.77 15.63 1.33
N LEU A 99 -17.19 14.45 1.56
CA LEU A 99 -16.80 13.54 0.50
C LEU A 99 -18.04 13.28 -0.38
N THR A 100 -18.00 13.77 -1.62
CA THR A 100 -19.01 13.42 -2.62
C THR A 100 -18.80 11.98 -3.05
N VAL A 101 -19.37 11.06 -2.28
CA VAL A 101 -19.56 9.68 -2.70
C VAL A 101 -20.83 9.66 -3.56
N THR A 102 -20.67 9.57 -4.87
CA THR A 102 -21.82 9.36 -5.76
C THR A 102 -22.33 7.95 -5.58
N ASP A 103 -23.61 7.77 -5.26
CA ASP A 103 -24.26 6.44 -5.15
C ASP A 103 -24.30 5.65 -6.48
N GLN A 104 -23.85 6.25 -7.59
CA GLN A 104 -23.65 5.58 -8.87
C GLN A 104 -22.25 4.95 -8.89
N VAL A 105 -22.21 3.63 -8.76
CA VAL A 105 -21.00 2.79 -8.69
C VAL A 105 -20.81 2.10 -10.05
N ASP A 106 -20.68 2.88 -11.13
CA ASP A 106 -20.76 2.31 -12.49
C ASP A 106 -19.51 1.53 -12.92
N PHE A 107 -18.35 1.69 -12.25
CA PHE A 107 -17.10 1.03 -12.67
C PHE A 107 -16.66 -0.15 -11.78
N ILE A 108 -17.29 -0.33 -10.62
CA ILE A 108 -16.98 -1.44 -9.69
C ILE A 108 -18.06 -2.53 -9.75
N ASP A 109 -19.32 -2.15 -10.01
CA ASP A 109 -20.45 -3.09 -10.09
C ASP A 109 -20.71 -3.60 -11.53
N ASP A 110 -19.98 -3.10 -12.55
CA ASP A 110 -20.13 -3.54 -13.94
C ASP A 110 -19.21 -4.73 -14.27
N ASP A 111 -19.78 -5.94 -14.17
CA ASP A 111 -19.17 -7.22 -14.54
C ASP A 111 -18.64 -7.27 -16.01
N SER A 112 -18.96 -6.25 -16.83
CA SER A 112 -18.46 -6.08 -18.20
C SER A 112 -16.98 -5.69 -18.26
N LEU A 113 -16.41 -5.08 -17.21
CA LEU A 113 -15.00 -4.68 -17.19
C LEU A 113 -14.05 -5.84 -16.80
N CYS A 114 -14.56 -6.89 -16.16
CA CYS A 114 -13.80 -8.09 -15.81
C CYS A 114 -13.83 -9.19 -16.88
N GLY A 115 -14.43 -8.93 -18.05
CA GLY A 115 -14.59 -9.91 -19.12
C GLY A 115 -14.00 -9.48 -20.47
N SER A 116 -12.92 -10.15 -20.88
CA SER A 116 -12.37 -10.28 -22.24
C SER A 116 -11.60 -9.09 -22.87
N ASN A 117 -10.38 -9.42 -23.30
CA ASN A 117 -9.24 -8.54 -23.58
C ASN A 117 -9.19 -7.95 -25.02
N GLU A 118 -10.30 -7.86 -25.76
CA GLU A 118 -10.21 -7.56 -27.20
C GLU A 118 -11.14 -6.44 -27.76
N ASN A 119 -11.94 -5.74 -26.95
CA ASN A 119 -12.91 -4.76 -27.50
C ASN A 119 -12.92 -3.36 -26.87
N LEU A 120 -11.82 -2.95 -26.23
CA LEU A 120 -11.72 -1.57 -25.70
C LEU A 120 -11.29 -0.56 -26.78
N ALA A 121 -10.49 -0.96 -27.78
CA ALA A 121 -10.01 -0.06 -28.83
C ALA A 121 -11.09 0.32 -29.87
N SER A 122 -12.09 -0.54 -30.09
CA SER A 122 -13.09 -0.38 -31.16
C SER A 122 -14.30 0.47 -30.77
N ARG A 123 -14.58 0.64 -29.47
CA ARG A 123 -15.77 1.38 -28.99
C ARG A 123 -15.59 2.90 -28.85
N TYR A 124 -14.36 3.42 -28.90
CA TYR A 124 -14.09 4.86 -28.77
C TYR A 124 -13.87 5.60 -30.08
N LEU A 125 -13.96 4.92 -31.23
CA LEU A 125 -13.80 5.54 -32.55
C LEU A 125 -15.09 6.14 -33.15
N ASP A 126 -16.27 5.96 -32.53
CA ASP A 126 -17.55 6.28 -33.19
C ASP A 126 -18.33 7.48 -32.61
N LYS A 127 -17.67 8.37 -31.86
CA LYS A 127 -18.27 9.64 -31.43
C LYS A 127 -17.33 10.84 -31.55
N SER A 128 -16.80 11.07 -32.75
CA SER A 128 -16.24 12.37 -33.12
C SER A 128 -16.99 12.96 -34.31
N GLY A 129 -18.04 13.72 -34.02
CA GLY A 129 -18.78 14.48 -35.02
C GLY A 129 -19.40 15.72 -34.38
N GLY A 130 -18.65 16.84 -34.36
CA GLY A 130 -19.20 18.14 -34.00
C GLY A 130 -18.21 19.10 -33.35
N THR A 131 -17.49 19.88 -34.15
CA THR A 131 -16.84 21.12 -33.70
C THR A 131 -17.88 22.16 -33.25
N PRO A 132 -17.56 22.99 -32.24
CA PRO A 132 -17.50 24.42 -32.56
C PRO A 132 -16.31 25.17 -31.92
N LYS A 133 -15.88 26.20 -32.65
CA LYS A 133 -14.78 27.13 -32.36
C LYS A 133 -15.18 28.28 -31.41
N ALA A 134 -14.17 28.75 -30.67
CA ALA A 134 -13.94 30.13 -30.18
C ALA A 134 -14.84 30.63 -29.02
N LYS A 135 -14.43 31.53 -28.11
CA LYS A 135 -13.51 32.68 -28.20
C LYS A 135 -12.85 33.01 -26.85
N VAL A 136 -11.62 33.51 -26.94
CA VAL A 136 -10.92 34.32 -25.93
C VAL A 136 -11.56 35.71 -25.84
N PRO A 137 -11.62 36.33 -24.64
CA PRO A 137 -11.42 37.77 -24.55
C PRO A 137 -10.33 38.17 -23.55
N THR A 138 -9.48 39.07 -24.02
CA THR A 138 -8.40 39.74 -23.29
C THR A 138 -8.86 41.11 -22.81
N SER A 139 -8.38 41.51 -21.61
CA SER A 139 -8.18 42.86 -21.07
C SER A 139 -9.39 43.75 -20.72
N ILE A 140 -9.35 44.37 -19.52
CA ILE A 140 -9.31 45.83 -19.28
C ILE A 140 -9.19 46.14 -17.75
N SER A 141 -8.10 46.84 -17.42
CA SER A 141 -7.91 47.93 -16.43
C SER A 141 -8.25 47.82 -14.94
N SER A 142 -7.17 47.89 -14.15
CA SER A 142 -6.90 48.75 -12.98
C SER A 142 -8.07 49.44 -12.24
N ASN A 143 -8.16 49.19 -10.92
CA ASN A 143 -8.24 50.25 -9.93
C ASN A 143 -7.69 49.79 -8.57
N THR A 144 -6.74 50.58 -8.09
CA THR A 144 -6.16 50.64 -6.74
C THR A 144 -7.20 51.00 -5.69
N GLU A 145 -7.20 50.30 -4.57
CA GLU A 145 -7.45 50.85 -3.21
C GLU A 145 -7.09 49.79 -2.16
N GLY A 146 -6.12 50.11 -1.29
CA GLY A 146 -5.68 49.23 -0.20
C GLY A 146 -6.47 49.47 1.09
N PRO A 147 -6.63 48.50 1.99
CA PRO A 147 -7.16 48.75 3.32
C PRO A 147 -6.07 48.97 4.36
N ARG A 148 -6.35 49.98 5.20
CA ARG A 148 -5.57 50.48 6.32
C ARG A 148 -5.61 49.54 7.53
N VAL A 149 -4.53 49.60 8.30
CA VAL A 149 -4.38 49.07 9.65
C VAL A 149 -5.27 49.86 10.62
N ALA A 150 -6.04 49.17 11.47
CA ALA A 150 -6.49 49.69 12.77
C ALA A 150 -6.94 48.57 13.72
N ASP A 151 -6.20 48.48 14.82
CA ASP A 151 -6.61 48.37 16.21
C ASP A 151 -7.27 47.10 16.82
N THR A 152 -6.52 46.68 17.84
CA THR A 152 -6.77 45.76 18.94
C THR A 152 -8.05 46.05 19.71
N ALA A 153 -8.86 45.02 19.98
CA ALA A 153 -9.73 44.96 21.15
C ALA A 153 -9.75 43.55 21.73
N CYS A 154 -9.36 43.47 23.00
CA CYS A 154 -9.45 42.33 23.90
C CYS A 154 -10.93 41.96 24.13
N VAL A 155 -11.29 40.69 23.91
CA VAL A 155 -12.49 40.09 24.47
C VAL A 155 -12.09 38.76 25.11
N THR A 156 -12.05 38.76 26.44
CA THR A 156 -12.09 37.58 27.29
C THR A 156 -13.45 36.90 27.14
N GLY A 157 -13.48 35.60 26.83
CA GLY A 157 -14.72 34.85 26.75
C GLY A 157 -14.46 33.37 26.51
N GLU A 158 -14.58 32.61 27.60
CA GLU A 158 -15.13 31.25 27.68
C GLU A 158 -14.57 30.19 26.72
N GLU A 159 -13.79 29.26 27.29
CA GLU A 159 -13.49 27.95 26.71
C GLU A 159 -14.80 27.22 26.43
N ALA A 160 -15.35 27.42 25.23
CA ALA A 160 -16.25 26.46 24.63
C ALA A 160 -15.44 25.17 24.42
N GLU A 161 -15.84 24.09 25.09
CA GLU A 161 -15.42 22.73 24.74
C GLU A 161 -15.78 22.52 23.26
N THR A 162 -14.84 22.81 22.37
CA THR A 162 -14.95 22.49 20.96
C THR A 162 -15.02 20.98 20.87
N ALA A 163 -16.20 20.43 20.55
CA ALA A 163 -16.35 19.04 20.18
C ALA A 163 -15.22 18.70 19.19
N SER A 164 -14.36 17.77 19.58
CA SER A 164 -13.20 17.38 18.76
C SER A 164 -13.72 16.94 17.40
N GLU A 165 -13.36 17.68 16.35
CA GLU A 165 -13.78 17.37 14.98
C GLU A 165 -13.29 15.97 14.60
N GLU A 166 -14.22 15.04 14.32
CA GLU A 166 -13.86 13.71 13.85
C GLU A 166 -13.31 13.78 12.43
N ILE A 167 -12.11 13.24 12.23
CA ILE A 167 -11.49 13.14 10.90
C ILE A 167 -11.56 11.69 10.48
N ALA A 168 -12.09 11.41 9.29
CA ALA A 168 -12.25 10.04 8.80
C ALA A 168 -12.98 9.12 9.79
N GLY A 169 -13.97 9.65 10.53
CA GLY A 169 -14.76 8.92 11.53
C GLY A 169 -14.01 8.57 12.83
N ILE A 170 -12.88 9.23 13.12
CA ILE A 170 -12.06 8.99 14.31
C ILE A 170 -11.71 10.33 14.98
N GLY A 171 -11.91 10.43 16.30
CA GLY A 171 -11.64 11.65 17.07
C GLY A 171 -10.15 11.93 17.34
N ASN A 172 -9.28 10.91 17.32
CA ASN A 172 -7.85 11.10 17.53
C ASN A 172 -6.99 10.05 16.80
N TRP A 173 -6.28 10.49 15.76
CA TRP A 173 -5.37 9.67 14.93
C TRP A 173 -3.92 9.60 15.45
N ASN A 174 -3.60 10.15 16.62
CA ASN A 174 -2.26 10.11 17.18
C ASN A 174 -2.21 9.23 18.44
N GLN A 175 -2.74 8.01 18.30
CA GLN A 175 -2.81 6.99 19.36
C GLN A 175 -2.16 5.68 18.87
N PRO A 176 -0.84 5.66 18.63
CA PRO A 176 -0.15 4.41 18.29
C PRO A 176 -0.12 3.45 19.49
N ALA A 177 -0.06 2.16 19.20
CA ALA A 177 0.19 1.12 20.19
C ALA A 177 1.40 0.27 19.76
N GLU A 178 2.00 -0.47 20.71
CA GLU A 178 3.13 -1.36 20.41
C GLU A 178 2.76 -2.43 19.36
N PHE A 179 1.49 -2.85 19.33
CA PHE A 179 0.96 -3.83 18.39
C PHE A 179 0.30 -3.20 17.13
N ALA A 180 0.25 -1.86 17.04
CA ALA A 180 -0.44 -1.17 15.94
C ALA A 180 0.21 0.19 15.65
N TYR A 181 1.06 0.23 14.63
CA TYR A 181 1.80 1.41 14.20
C TYR A 181 2.16 1.34 12.71
N GLY A 182 2.73 2.42 12.18
CA GLY A 182 3.26 2.48 10.82
C GLY A 182 4.37 3.52 10.74
N ILE A 183 5.22 3.41 9.71
CA ILE A 183 6.35 4.31 9.48
C ILE A 183 6.47 4.53 7.98
N ALA A 184 6.75 5.76 7.59
CA ALA A 184 7.18 6.09 6.23
C ALA A 184 8.52 6.82 6.33
N THR A 185 9.48 6.42 5.50
CA THR A 185 10.84 6.95 5.48
C THR A 185 11.37 6.94 4.05
N THR A 186 12.42 7.72 3.80
CA THR A 186 13.13 7.71 2.52
C THR A 186 14.38 6.83 2.61
N LEU A 187 14.60 6.02 1.58
CA LEU A 187 15.88 5.33 1.31
C LEU A 187 16.71 6.06 0.24
N TYR A 188 16.18 7.16 -0.29
CA TYR A 188 16.86 7.96 -1.29
C TYR A 188 18.03 8.73 -0.67
N GLU A 189 18.98 9.08 -1.55
CA GLU A 189 20.17 9.82 -1.18
C GLU A 189 19.84 11.21 -0.64
N CYS A 190 20.61 11.61 0.38
CA CYS A 190 20.58 12.94 0.94
C CYS A 190 21.65 13.79 0.25
N HIS A 191 21.26 14.91 -0.34
CA HIS A 191 22.17 15.81 -1.00
C HIS A 191 23.22 16.33 0.02
N PRO A 192 24.53 16.17 -0.24
CA PRO A 192 25.56 16.36 0.79
C PRO A 192 25.64 17.80 1.31
N VAL A 193 25.28 18.78 0.48
CA VAL A 193 25.29 20.22 0.82
C VAL A 193 23.96 20.71 1.38
N THR A 194 22.86 20.64 0.61
CA THR A 194 21.53 21.15 1.02
C THR A 194 20.87 20.33 2.14
N LYS A 195 21.30 19.08 2.37
CA LYS A 195 20.68 18.12 3.30
C LYS A 195 19.24 17.73 2.94
N GLU A 196 18.80 18.03 1.73
CA GLU A 196 17.52 17.60 1.19
C GLU A 196 17.64 16.16 0.69
N ASN A 197 16.64 15.33 0.97
CA ASN A 197 16.59 14.00 0.37
C ASN A 197 16.01 14.08 -1.04
N ALA A 198 16.51 13.26 -1.96
CA ALA A 198 15.83 13.05 -3.22
C ALA A 198 14.44 12.44 -2.96
N GLY A 199 13.48 12.81 -3.80
CA GLY A 199 12.09 12.36 -3.68
C GLY A 199 11.25 13.04 -2.59
N GLU A 200 11.72 14.11 -1.95
CA GLU A 200 10.88 14.89 -1.03
C GLU A 200 9.74 15.64 -1.77
N PRO A 201 8.54 15.76 -1.17
CA PRO A 201 8.12 15.10 0.07
C PRO A 201 7.90 13.59 -0.12
N ILE A 202 8.03 12.81 0.97
CA ILE A 202 7.64 11.39 0.99
C ILE A 202 6.23 11.23 0.41
N ALA A 203 6.15 10.50 -0.71
CA ALA A 203 4.93 10.30 -1.49
C ALA A 203 4.04 9.17 -0.95
N ASP A 204 4.52 8.39 0.01
CA ASP A 204 3.75 7.37 0.72
C ASP A 204 2.84 7.99 1.80
N ALA A 205 1.71 7.33 2.04
CA ALA A 205 0.85 7.57 3.19
C ALA A 205 0.31 6.27 3.76
N PHE A 206 0.06 6.23 5.06
CA PHE A 206 -0.54 5.07 5.72
C PHE A 206 -1.54 5.47 6.81
N ALA A 207 -2.42 4.54 7.15
CA ALA A 207 -3.27 4.62 8.32
C ALA A 207 -3.59 3.23 8.88
N ILE A 208 -3.74 3.17 10.20
CA ILE A 208 -4.19 1.99 10.92
C ILE A 208 -5.20 2.42 11.98
N CYS A 209 -6.32 1.71 12.05
CA CYS A 209 -7.30 1.84 13.11
C CYS A 209 -7.69 0.47 13.63
N VAL A 210 -7.37 0.18 14.89
CA VAL A 210 -7.64 -1.09 15.55
C VAL A 210 -8.75 -0.91 16.58
N ARG A 211 -9.71 -1.83 16.56
CA ARG A 211 -10.80 -1.97 17.53
C ARG A 211 -10.70 -3.34 18.20
N GLU A 212 -11.57 -3.63 19.16
CA GLU A 212 -11.48 -4.86 19.97
C GLU A 212 -11.44 -6.16 19.16
N ASN A 213 -12.22 -6.24 18.08
CA ASN A 213 -12.36 -7.45 17.28
C ASN A 213 -12.22 -7.20 15.78
N SER A 214 -11.65 -6.05 15.40
CA SER A 214 -11.42 -5.68 14.01
C SER A 214 -10.29 -4.67 13.86
N ALA A 215 -9.72 -4.59 12.67
CA ALA A 215 -8.75 -3.57 12.30
C ALA A 215 -8.94 -3.13 10.85
N VAL A 216 -8.61 -1.89 10.55
CA VAL A 216 -8.52 -1.36 9.18
C VAL A 216 -7.12 -0.80 8.98
N LEU A 217 -6.44 -1.28 7.95
CA LEU A 217 -5.12 -0.83 7.52
C LEU A 217 -5.24 -0.30 6.09
N ALA A 218 -4.59 0.82 5.80
CA ALA A 218 -4.48 1.36 4.46
C ALA A 218 -3.07 1.91 4.23
N LEU A 219 -2.51 1.62 3.06
CA LEU A 219 -1.23 2.14 2.60
C LEU A 219 -1.37 2.57 1.14
N ALA A 220 -0.84 3.73 0.81
CA ALA A 220 -0.85 4.27 -0.54
C ALA A 220 0.55 4.81 -0.86
N ASP A 221 1.01 4.54 -2.06
CA ASP A 221 2.29 4.99 -2.59
C ASP A 221 2.05 5.88 -3.81
N GLY A 222 2.38 7.16 -3.66
CA GLY A 222 2.21 8.13 -4.74
C GLY A 222 3.15 7.81 -5.90
N VAL A 223 2.60 7.62 -7.11
CA VAL A 223 3.41 7.28 -8.29
C VAL A 223 4.30 8.47 -8.66
N ASN A 224 5.58 8.22 -8.86
CA ASN A 224 6.65 9.21 -8.97
C ASN A 224 6.89 10.00 -7.67
N TRP A 225 7.45 11.20 -7.77
CA TRP A 225 7.77 12.05 -6.61
C TRP A 225 7.00 13.36 -6.64
N GLY A 226 7.03 14.08 -5.52
CA GLY A 226 6.57 15.46 -5.43
C GLY A 226 5.22 15.62 -4.76
N ASP A 227 4.83 16.88 -4.56
CA ASP A 227 3.66 17.26 -3.76
C ASP A 227 2.36 16.66 -4.25
N LYS A 228 2.19 16.50 -5.57
CA LYS A 228 0.96 15.97 -6.16
C LYS A 228 0.79 14.47 -5.95
N SER A 229 1.89 13.71 -5.96
CA SER A 229 1.87 12.27 -5.65
C SER A 229 1.67 12.05 -4.14
N CYS A 230 2.36 12.83 -3.30
CA CYS A 230 2.13 12.84 -1.84
C CYS A 230 0.69 13.21 -1.49
N LEU A 231 0.11 14.20 -2.17
CA LEU A 231 -1.29 14.57 -1.99
C LEU A 231 -2.24 13.44 -2.40
N ALA A 232 -1.97 12.77 -3.53
CA ALA A 232 -2.76 11.64 -3.99
C ALA A 232 -2.77 10.50 -2.96
N ALA A 233 -1.62 10.09 -2.44
CA ALA A 233 -1.53 9.03 -1.43
C ALA A 233 -2.28 9.39 -0.15
N ARG A 234 -2.14 10.62 0.35
CA ARG A 234 -2.89 11.10 1.53
C ARG A 234 -4.40 11.12 1.28
N CYS A 235 -4.84 11.52 0.09
CA CYS A 235 -6.24 11.48 -0.30
C CYS A 235 -6.76 10.05 -0.41
N ALA A 236 -5.98 9.14 -0.97
CA ALA A 236 -6.38 7.73 -1.09
C ALA A 236 -6.62 7.11 0.29
N VAL A 237 -5.66 7.25 1.20
CA VAL A 237 -5.78 6.77 2.57
C VAL A 237 -6.94 7.45 3.29
N HIS A 238 -7.11 8.77 3.16
CA HIS A 238 -8.22 9.49 3.80
C HIS A 238 -9.59 9.00 3.32
N GLY A 239 -9.82 8.98 2.00
CA GLY A 239 -11.11 8.60 1.42
C GLY A 239 -11.45 7.14 1.73
N CYS A 240 -10.46 6.25 1.69
CA CYS A 240 -10.60 4.85 2.06
C CYS A 240 -11.00 4.70 3.54
N MET A 241 -10.24 5.31 4.45
CA MET A 241 -10.49 5.20 5.90
C MET A 241 -11.80 5.87 6.32
N ASP A 242 -12.13 7.04 5.77
CA ASP A 242 -13.40 7.73 6.10
C ASP A 242 -14.61 6.87 5.67
N TYR A 243 -14.58 6.34 4.46
CA TYR A 243 -15.65 5.46 3.98
C TYR A 243 -15.78 4.20 4.84
N LEU A 244 -14.68 3.49 5.09
CA LEU A 244 -14.70 2.25 5.86
C LEU A 244 -15.15 2.47 7.31
N ASN A 245 -14.67 3.52 7.99
CA ASN A 245 -15.07 3.81 9.36
C ASN A 245 -16.56 4.15 9.46
N ARG A 246 -17.14 4.82 8.46
CA ARG A 246 -18.58 5.12 8.44
C ARG A 246 -19.42 3.91 8.05
N ALA A 247 -19.03 3.20 6.99
CA ALA A 247 -19.80 2.10 6.42
C ALA A 247 -19.84 0.88 7.36
N LEU A 248 -18.69 0.47 7.89
CA LEU A 248 -18.58 -0.72 8.75
C LEU A 248 -19.19 -0.51 10.14
N TYR A 249 -19.17 0.71 10.67
CA TYR A 249 -19.57 1.02 12.05
C TYR A 249 -20.79 1.95 12.16
N ARG A 250 -21.58 2.07 11.08
CA ARG A 250 -22.79 2.89 11.02
C ARG A 250 -23.76 2.58 12.17
N GLU A 251 -24.51 3.59 12.60
CA GLU A 251 -25.57 3.39 13.59
C GLU A 251 -26.73 2.60 13.00
N GLY A 252 -27.27 1.63 13.76
CA GLY A 252 -28.42 0.83 13.37
C GLY A 252 -28.18 -0.20 12.26
N GLY A 253 -26.98 -0.28 11.67
CA GLY A 253 -26.62 -1.29 10.68
C GLY A 253 -25.69 -2.36 11.24
N THR A 254 -25.76 -3.57 10.67
CA THR A 254 -24.82 -4.66 10.93
C THR A 254 -24.01 -4.97 9.68
N ILE A 255 -22.81 -5.50 9.91
CA ILE A 255 -22.00 -6.21 8.91
C ILE A 255 -21.91 -7.64 9.42
N ASP A 256 -22.53 -8.57 8.73
CA ASP A 256 -22.70 -9.95 9.19
C ASP A 256 -21.86 -10.95 8.37
N THR A 257 -21.38 -10.54 7.18
CA THR A 257 -20.62 -11.43 6.30
C THR A 257 -19.37 -10.80 5.69
N THR A 258 -18.41 -11.63 5.27
CA THR A 258 -17.22 -11.16 4.53
C THR A 258 -17.58 -10.54 3.18
N GLN A 259 -18.68 -10.96 2.55
CA GLN A 259 -19.16 -10.34 1.32
C GLN A 259 -19.47 -8.85 1.52
N GLU A 260 -20.15 -8.49 2.60
CA GLU A 260 -20.46 -7.09 2.94
C GLU A 260 -19.21 -6.27 3.24
N VAL A 261 -18.22 -6.89 3.90
CA VAL A 261 -16.89 -6.28 4.13
C VAL A 261 -16.21 -5.96 2.79
N PHE A 262 -16.24 -6.88 1.83
CA PHE A 262 -15.65 -6.65 0.50
C PHE A 262 -16.38 -5.57 -0.29
N VAL A 263 -17.70 -5.51 -0.23
CA VAL A 263 -18.47 -4.41 -0.85
C VAL A 263 -18.05 -3.07 -0.25
N CYS A 264 -17.87 -2.99 1.08
CA CYS A 264 -17.38 -1.78 1.72
C CYS A 264 -15.94 -1.43 1.29
N LEU A 265 -15.05 -2.42 1.21
CA LEU A 265 -13.68 -2.26 0.72
C LEU A 265 -13.63 -1.70 -0.69
N LEU A 266 -14.36 -2.29 -1.64
CA LEU A 266 -14.39 -1.82 -3.02
C LEU A 266 -14.91 -0.38 -3.13
N ARG A 267 -16.02 -0.07 -2.45
CA ARG A 267 -16.57 1.30 -2.42
C ARG A 267 -15.62 2.30 -1.76
N SER A 268 -14.77 1.86 -0.83
CA SER A 268 -13.74 2.73 -0.24
C SER A 268 -12.66 3.15 -1.25
N PHE A 269 -12.37 2.33 -2.27
CA PHE A 269 -11.44 2.68 -3.36
C PHE A 269 -12.04 3.74 -4.28
N GLN A 270 -13.35 3.68 -4.52
CA GLN A 270 -14.05 4.77 -5.21
C GLN A 270 -14.01 6.07 -4.40
N ALA A 271 -14.28 6.01 -3.09
CA ALA A 271 -14.21 7.19 -2.22
C ALA A 271 -12.79 7.80 -2.20
N ALA A 272 -11.76 6.94 -2.13
CA ALA A 272 -10.35 7.31 -2.27
C ALA A 272 -10.08 8.04 -3.60
N HIS A 273 -10.51 7.44 -4.71
CA HIS A 273 -10.35 8.02 -6.05
C HIS A 273 -11.04 9.38 -6.19
N SER A 274 -12.30 9.49 -5.75
CA SER A 274 -13.05 10.76 -5.78
C SER A 274 -12.34 11.85 -4.98
N LEU A 275 -11.76 11.53 -3.82
CA LEU A 275 -11.02 12.51 -3.03
C LEU A 275 -9.73 12.96 -3.71
N ILE A 276 -9.01 12.06 -4.38
CA ILE A 276 -7.83 12.42 -5.18
C ILE A 276 -8.22 13.46 -6.25
N LEU A 277 -9.30 13.23 -6.98
CA LEU A 277 -9.77 14.17 -8.01
C LEU A 277 -10.20 15.51 -7.41
N GLN A 278 -10.94 15.48 -6.30
CA GLN A 278 -11.42 16.68 -5.60
C GLN A 278 -10.26 17.58 -5.15
N GLU A 279 -9.20 16.99 -4.58
CA GLU A 279 -8.02 17.71 -4.12
C GLU A 279 -6.98 17.91 -5.23
N GLN A 280 -7.28 17.47 -6.46
CA GLN A 280 -6.42 17.58 -7.64
C GLN A 280 -5.04 16.92 -7.43
N GLY A 281 -5.01 15.75 -6.78
CA GLY A 281 -3.82 14.89 -6.70
C GLY A 281 -3.45 14.26 -8.05
N MET A 282 -2.24 13.70 -8.14
CA MET A 282 -1.83 12.86 -9.27
C MET A 282 -2.23 11.39 -9.02
N LEU A 283 -1.30 10.45 -9.21
CA LEU A 283 -1.54 9.02 -9.20
C LEU A 283 -0.96 8.41 -7.93
N THR A 284 -1.60 7.36 -7.42
CA THR A 284 -1.13 6.61 -6.25
C THR A 284 -1.63 5.17 -6.30
N THR A 285 -0.88 4.24 -5.75
CA THR A 285 -1.39 2.92 -5.40
C THR A 285 -2.37 3.03 -4.21
N LEU A 286 -3.10 1.96 -3.94
CA LEU A 286 -3.81 1.78 -2.68
C LEU A 286 -3.93 0.30 -2.34
N CYS A 287 -3.39 -0.08 -1.19
CA CYS A 287 -3.56 -1.38 -0.57
C CYS A 287 -4.31 -1.20 0.76
N ALA A 288 -5.46 -1.85 0.92
CA ALA A 288 -6.25 -1.78 2.14
C ALA A 288 -6.67 -3.16 2.64
N ALA A 289 -6.58 -3.36 3.95
CA ALA A 289 -6.96 -4.59 4.62
C ALA A 289 -7.95 -4.32 5.76
N VAL A 290 -9.04 -5.05 5.79
CA VAL A 290 -10.01 -5.10 6.89
C VAL A 290 -9.89 -6.47 7.55
N VAL A 291 -9.47 -6.47 8.81
CA VAL A 291 -9.38 -7.66 9.66
C VAL A 291 -10.63 -7.69 10.53
N VAL A 292 -11.36 -8.81 10.52
CA VAL A 292 -12.59 -8.98 11.33
C VAL A 292 -12.64 -10.38 11.94
N GLN A 293 -13.16 -10.47 13.16
CA GLN A 293 -13.33 -11.75 13.85
C GLN A 293 -14.44 -12.58 13.19
N LEU A 294 -14.20 -13.88 13.02
CA LEU A 294 -15.21 -14.83 12.53
C LEU A 294 -16.24 -15.14 13.63
N ARG A 295 -17.50 -15.32 13.23
CA ARG A 295 -18.59 -15.58 14.18
C ARG A 295 -18.36 -16.90 14.92
N GLY A 296 -18.41 -16.84 16.25
CA GLY A 296 -18.25 -18.03 17.10
C GLY A 296 -16.83 -18.62 17.11
N SER A 297 -15.81 -17.84 16.73
CA SER A 297 -14.42 -18.27 16.68
C SER A 297 -13.47 -17.18 17.20
N GLU A 298 -12.30 -17.58 17.69
CA GLU A 298 -11.18 -16.67 18.01
C GLU A 298 -10.35 -16.33 16.76
N GLN A 299 -10.68 -16.94 15.61
CA GLN A 299 -10.01 -16.68 14.34
C GLN A 299 -10.50 -15.37 13.72
N TYR A 300 -9.60 -14.78 12.94
CA TYR A 300 -9.88 -13.59 12.15
C TYR A 300 -9.81 -13.93 10.67
N VAL A 301 -10.52 -13.14 9.87
CA VAL A 301 -10.38 -13.12 8.42
C VAL A 301 -9.83 -11.77 8.00
N VAL A 302 -8.82 -11.80 7.13
CA VAL A 302 -8.18 -10.61 6.57
C VAL A 302 -8.71 -10.43 5.16
N CYS A 303 -9.61 -9.47 4.96
CA CYS A 303 -10.14 -9.11 3.65
C CYS A 303 -9.30 -7.96 3.08
N THR A 304 -8.68 -8.14 1.92
CA THR A 304 -7.78 -7.17 1.29
C THR A 304 -8.30 -6.76 -0.08
N CYS A 305 -8.23 -5.47 -0.39
CA CYS A 305 -8.41 -4.93 -1.73
C CYS A 305 -7.12 -4.20 -2.11
N ASN A 306 -6.65 -4.39 -3.34
CA ASN A 306 -5.38 -3.84 -3.78
C ASN A 306 -5.48 -3.30 -5.21
N VAL A 307 -4.94 -2.10 -5.43
CA VAL A 307 -4.64 -1.51 -6.73
C VAL A 307 -3.21 -1.02 -6.67
N GLY A 308 -2.40 -1.45 -7.63
CA GLY A 308 -0.98 -1.17 -7.69
C GLY A 308 -0.10 -2.25 -7.05
N ASP A 309 1.14 -1.91 -6.71
CA ASP A 309 2.20 -2.82 -6.29
C ASP A 309 2.66 -2.62 -4.84
N SER A 310 1.88 -1.88 -4.05
CA SER A 310 1.94 -1.95 -2.59
C SER A 310 1.30 -3.26 -2.11
N LEU A 311 1.98 -4.01 -1.24
CA LEU A 311 1.64 -5.42 -0.97
C LEU A 311 1.21 -5.64 0.48
N ALA A 312 0.34 -6.62 0.69
CA ALA A 312 -0.14 -7.04 2.00
C ALA A 312 0.39 -8.42 2.38
N TYR A 313 0.77 -8.59 3.63
CA TYR A 313 1.37 -9.81 4.14
C TYR A 313 0.76 -10.26 5.46
N VAL A 314 0.82 -11.58 5.68
CA VAL A 314 0.60 -12.20 6.99
C VAL A 314 1.85 -12.98 7.39
N TYR A 315 2.27 -12.81 8.63
CA TYR A 315 3.39 -13.53 9.23
C TYR A 315 2.95 -14.29 10.48
N ASN A 316 3.46 -15.52 10.62
CA ASN A 316 3.55 -16.19 11.90
C ASN A 316 4.75 -17.14 11.96
N GLN A 317 5.08 -17.61 13.16
CA GLN A 317 6.24 -18.46 13.38
C GLN A 317 6.15 -19.82 12.67
N GLN A 318 4.94 -20.33 12.44
CA GLN A 318 4.72 -21.65 11.86
C GLN A 318 4.89 -21.66 10.32
N HIS A 319 4.41 -20.62 9.67
CA HIS A 319 4.27 -20.55 8.21
C HIS A 319 5.17 -19.49 7.57
N GLY A 320 5.77 -18.61 8.37
CA GLY A 320 6.56 -17.49 7.90
C GLY A 320 5.70 -16.41 7.25
N VAL A 321 6.34 -15.59 6.41
CA VAL A 321 5.69 -14.52 5.65
C VAL A 321 4.98 -15.12 4.43
N ARG A 322 3.72 -14.72 4.25
CA ARG A 322 2.90 -15.07 3.08
C ARG A 322 2.29 -13.79 2.52
N GLU A 323 2.28 -13.67 1.21
CA GLU A 323 1.69 -12.52 0.54
C GLU A 323 0.18 -12.72 0.30
N ILE A 324 -0.63 -11.83 0.87
CA ILE A 324 -2.08 -11.83 0.72
C ILE A 324 -2.47 -11.31 -0.67
N THR A 325 -1.71 -10.36 -1.22
CA THR A 325 -1.94 -9.70 -2.53
C THR A 325 -1.45 -10.50 -3.73
N LEU A 326 -1.14 -11.80 -3.59
CA LEU A 326 -0.55 -12.63 -4.66
C LEU A 326 -1.31 -12.55 -6.00
N GLY A 327 -2.63 -12.40 -5.97
CA GLY A 327 -3.46 -12.30 -7.18
C GLY A 327 -3.42 -10.94 -7.90
N SER A 328 -2.67 -9.95 -7.40
CA SER A 328 -2.52 -8.64 -8.04
C SER A 328 -1.46 -8.61 -9.13
N HIS A 329 -0.62 -9.65 -9.22
CA HIS A 329 0.48 -9.72 -10.19
C HIS A 329 0.80 -11.17 -10.58
N ASP A 330 1.43 -11.34 -11.76
CA ASP A 330 1.84 -12.67 -12.23
C ASP A 330 3.24 -13.04 -11.71
N ILE A 331 3.29 -13.95 -10.73
CA ILE A 331 4.55 -14.45 -10.16
C ILE A 331 5.41 -15.26 -11.15
N HIS A 332 4.85 -15.67 -12.29
CA HIS A 332 5.61 -16.36 -13.34
C HIS A 332 6.18 -15.38 -14.38
N SER A 333 5.78 -14.11 -14.33
CA SER A 333 6.31 -13.05 -15.18
C SER A 333 7.37 -12.23 -14.45
N MET A 334 8.38 -11.77 -15.18
CA MET A 334 9.37 -10.85 -14.62
C MET A 334 8.74 -9.47 -14.45
N ARG A 335 8.50 -9.05 -13.21
CA ARG A 335 8.02 -7.70 -12.86
C ARG A 335 9.03 -6.63 -13.28
N ASP A 336 8.55 -5.55 -13.89
CA ASP A 336 9.27 -4.29 -14.03
C ASP A 336 9.04 -3.47 -12.75
N MET A 337 10.10 -3.24 -11.96
CA MET A 337 9.99 -2.52 -10.68
C MET A 337 9.67 -1.03 -10.84
N ARG A 338 9.58 -0.51 -12.07
CA ARG A 338 9.19 0.88 -12.34
C ARG A 338 7.70 1.02 -12.64
N ASP A 339 7.03 -0.11 -12.83
CA ASP A 339 5.62 -0.17 -13.16
C ASP A 339 4.82 -0.46 -11.90
N ALA A 340 3.99 0.51 -11.50
CA ALA A 340 3.09 0.37 -10.38
C ALA A 340 1.98 -0.66 -10.64
N LEU A 341 1.82 -1.19 -11.86
CA LEU A 341 0.80 -2.14 -12.34
C LEU A 341 -0.63 -1.57 -12.43
N GLY A 342 -0.99 -0.68 -11.52
CA GLY A 342 -2.27 0.02 -11.48
C GLY A 342 -2.23 1.19 -10.51
N ALA A 343 -3.13 2.15 -10.70
CA ALA A 343 -3.12 3.36 -9.89
C ALA A 343 -4.50 4.00 -9.80
N LEU A 344 -4.80 4.58 -8.63
CA LEU A 344 -5.89 5.52 -8.45
C LEU A 344 -5.43 6.93 -8.84
N GLY A 345 -6.38 7.73 -9.34
CA GLY A 345 -6.15 9.11 -9.77
C GLY A 345 -6.45 9.28 -11.25
N PRO A 346 -6.20 10.46 -11.83
CA PRO A 346 -6.58 10.77 -13.21
C PRO A 346 -5.57 10.21 -14.23
N VAL A 347 -5.52 8.88 -14.42
CA VAL A 347 -4.56 8.22 -15.34
C VAL A 347 -4.76 8.68 -16.78
N ASP A 348 -6.01 8.74 -17.24
CA ASP A 348 -6.43 9.24 -18.55
C ASP A 348 -7.13 10.61 -18.49
N GLY A 349 -6.94 11.32 -17.37
CA GLY A 349 -7.54 12.61 -17.09
C GLY A 349 -8.67 12.57 -16.06
N GLN A 350 -9.41 11.47 -15.92
CA GLN A 350 -10.39 11.28 -14.84
C GLN A 350 -10.40 9.87 -14.27
N ASN A 351 -10.17 8.82 -15.07
CA ASN A 351 -10.35 7.45 -14.64
C ASN A 351 -9.08 6.86 -14.01
N PRO A 352 -9.24 5.92 -13.05
CA PRO A 352 -8.14 5.14 -12.50
C PRO A 352 -7.72 4.00 -13.45
N GLU A 353 -6.55 3.43 -13.22
CA GLU A 353 -6.10 2.19 -13.85
C GLU A 353 -6.29 1.02 -12.89
N LEU A 354 -7.28 0.16 -13.17
CA LEU A 354 -7.73 -0.92 -12.29
C LEU A 354 -7.42 -2.31 -12.82
N ASN A 355 -6.57 -2.44 -13.84
CA ASN A 355 -6.25 -3.73 -14.48
C ASN A 355 -5.79 -4.79 -13.46
N ASN A 356 -5.01 -4.35 -12.47
CA ASN A 356 -4.47 -5.20 -11.43
C ASN A 356 -5.30 -5.20 -10.14
N LEU A 357 -6.48 -4.56 -10.13
CA LEU A 357 -7.39 -4.58 -8.98
C LEU A 357 -7.69 -6.03 -8.61
N THR A 358 -7.43 -6.37 -7.35
CA THR A 358 -7.67 -7.73 -6.84
C THR A 358 -8.19 -7.65 -5.42
N VAL A 359 -9.18 -8.50 -5.12
CA VAL A 359 -9.64 -8.76 -3.76
C VAL A 359 -9.11 -10.11 -3.30
N SER A 360 -8.68 -10.20 -2.05
CA SER A 360 -8.06 -11.40 -1.49
C SER A 360 -8.47 -11.62 -0.04
N MET A 361 -8.54 -12.88 0.38
CA MET A 361 -8.77 -13.23 1.79
C MET A 361 -7.91 -14.39 2.27
N THR A 362 -7.56 -14.34 3.54
CA THR A 362 -6.97 -15.46 4.26
C THR A 362 -7.44 -15.44 5.72
N VAL A 363 -7.30 -16.58 6.40
CA VAL A 363 -7.58 -16.70 7.83
C VAL A 363 -6.31 -16.40 8.60
N ALA A 364 -6.45 -15.59 9.65
CA ALA A 364 -5.40 -15.29 10.61
C ALA A 364 -5.78 -15.79 12.01
N GLN A 365 -4.77 -16.13 12.78
CA GLN A 365 -4.90 -16.56 14.17
C GLN A 365 -4.51 -15.42 15.12
N PRO A 366 -4.99 -15.44 16.38
CA PRO A 366 -4.44 -14.58 17.42
C PRO A 366 -2.91 -14.74 17.52
N GLY A 367 -2.19 -13.63 17.43
CA GLY A 367 -0.72 -13.59 17.42
C GLY A 367 -0.08 -13.54 16.03
N ASP A 368 -0.85 -13.73 14.96
CA ASP A 368 -0.36 -13.46 13.59
C ASP A 368 -0.14 -11.95 13.41
N ILE A 369 0.87 -11.58 12.61
CA ILE A 369 1.20 -10.19 12.27
C ILE A 369 0.70 -9.90 10.86
N ILE A 370 -0.14 -8.87 10.72
CA ILE A 370 -0.61 -8.36 9.42
C ILE A 370 0.12 -7.05 9.15
N PHE A 371 0.72 -6.91 7.98
CA PHE A 371 1.44 -5.69 7.62
C PHE A 371 1.30 -5.39 6.13
N LEU A 372 1.36 -4.10 5.80
CA LEU A 372 1.34 -3.57 4.44
C LEU A 372 2.68 -2.88 4.16
N THR A 373 3.17 -2.94 2.93
CA THR A 373 4.39 -2.24 2.53
C THR A 373 4.26 -1.61 1.15
N SER A 374 4.85 -0.44 0.94
CA SER A 374 5.16 0.08 -0.40
C SER A 374 6.30 -0.71 -1.06
N ASP A 375 6.51 -0.47 -2.35
CA ASP A 375 7.60 -1.06 -3.13
C ASP A 375 8.98 -0.67 -2.54
N GLY A 376 9.08 0.51 -1.94
CA GLY A 376 10.26 1.03 -1.25
C GLY A 376 10.74 0.13 -0.11
N ILE A 377 9.90 -0.78 0.39
CA ILE A 377 10.31 -1.85 1.31
C ILE A 377 10.34 -3.21 0.60
N SER A 378 9.26 -3.61 -0.08
CA SER A 378 9.14 -4.98 -0.61
C SER A 378 10.21 -5.31 -1.66
N ASP A 379 10.57 -4.36 -2.52
CA ASP A 379 11.58 -4.56 -3.57
C ASP A 379 12.98 -4.76 -2.99
N ASN A 380 13.29 -4.22 -1.81
CA ASN A 380 14.58 -4.41 -1.16
C ASN A 380 14.81 -5.87 -0.72
N PHE A 381 13.76 -6.66 -0.62
CA PHE A 381 13.83 -8.10 -0.33
C PHE A 381 14.02 -8.95 -1.58
N ASP A 382 13.76 -8.42 -2.78
CA ASP A 382 13.95 -9.14 -4.04
C ASP A 382 15.42 -9.53 -4.25
N PRO A 383 15.70 -10.79 -4.66
CA PRO A 383 17.06 -11.30 -4.73
C PRO A 383 17.91 -10.71 -5.87
N VAL A 384 17.26 -10.21 -6.92
CA VAL A 384 17.89 -9.52 -8.04
C VAL A 384 18.18 -8.06 -7.65
N VAL A 385 17.25 -7.38 -6.99
CA VAL A 385 17.47 -6.02 -6.46
C VAL A 385 18.58 -6.02 -5.42
N GLY A 386 18.59 -7.00 -4.51
CA GLY A 386 19.63 -7.19 -3.50
C GLY A 386 20.97 -7.69 -4.05
N LYS A 387 21.08 -7.97 -5.36
CA LYS A 387 22.31 -8.41 -6.06
C LYS A 387 22.94 -9.70 -5.53
N PHE A 388 22.14 -10.67 -5.10
CA PHE A 388 22.61 -12.01 -4.73
C PHE A 388 22.03 -13.13 -5.59
N ALA A 389 21.17 -12.80 -6.55
CA ALA A 389 20.77 -13.66 -7.66
C ALA A 389 20.69 -12.86 -8.97
N ILE A 390 20.63 -13.56 -10.11
CA ILE A 390 20.44 -12.95 -11.43
C ILE A 390 19.12 -13.46 -12.02
N ALA A 391 18.33 -12.56 -12.61
CA ALA A 391 17.12 -12.95 -13.34
C ALA A 391 17.47 -13.82 -14.55
N LYS A 392 16.88 -15.02 -14.63
CA LYS A 392 17.01 -15.90 -15.79
C LYS A 392 16.41 -15.21 -17.01
N ARG A 393 17.23 -14.94 -18.03
CA ARG A 393 16.74 -14.33 -19.28
C ARG A 393 16.00 -15.38 -20.10
N GLY A 394 14.80 -15.04 -20.56
CA GLY A 394 14.08 -15.87 -21.53
C GLY A 394 14.98 -16.13 -22.76
N ARG A 395 15.12 -17.40 -23.16
CA ARG A 395 15.84 -17.75 -24.38
C ARG A 395 15.08 -17.10 -25.54
N LYS A 396 15.71 -16.16 -26.26
CA LYS A 396 15.18 -15.72 -27.56
C LYS A 396 15.35 -16.88 -28.52
N ASP A 397 14.24 -17.52 -28.89
CA ASP A 397 14.19 -18.50 -29.96
C ASP A 397 14.66 -17.83 -31.26
N GLY A 398 15.91 -18.06 -31.64
CA GLY A 398 16.53 -17.44 -32.83
C GLY A 398 18.05 -17.27 -32.79
N ALA A 399 18.72 -17.46 -31.65
CA ALA A 399 20.18 -17.47 -31.63
C ALA A 399 20.73 -18.86 -31.97
N ASN A 400 21.26 -18.98 -33.19
CA ASN A 400 21.95 -20.16 -33.71
C ASN A 400 22.94 -20.79 -32.71
N ASN A 401 22.96 -22.12 -32.72
CA ASN A 401 23.91 -22.98 -32.00
C ASN A 401 25.37 -22.59 -32.29
N GLY A 402 25.96 -21.88 -31.34
CA GLY A 402 27.40 -21.79 -31.14
C GLY A 402 27.67 -21.89 -29.65
N GLN A 403 27.60 -23.10 -29.08
CA GLN A 403 27.96 -23.35 -27.68
C GLN A 403 29.46 -23.12 -27.48
N GLN A 404 29.86 -21.87 -27.27
CA GLN A 404 30.97 -21.59 -26.37
C GLN A 404 30.42 -21.74 -24.96
N GLN A 405 30.97 -22.67 -24.19
CA GLN A 405 30.69 -22.82 -22.76
C GLN A 405 31.10 -21.51 -22.08
N GLN A 406 30.14 -20.61 -21.90
CA GLN A 406 30.34 -19.46 -21.03
C GLN A 406 30.57 -20.00 -19.62
N PRO A 407 31.53 -19.43 -18.87
CA PRO A 407 31.71 -19.81 -17.48
C PRO A 407 30.37 -19.62 -16.73
N PRO A 408 30.07 -20.48 -15.73
CA PRO A 408 28.85 -20.35 -14.96
C PRO A 408 28.75 -18.94 -14.37
N PRO A 409 27.54 -18.35 -14.32
CA PRO A 409 27.36 -17.00 -13.80
C PRO A 409 27.86 -16.93 -12.34
N PRO A 410 28.37 -15.76 -11.91
CA PRO A 410 28.93 -15.60 -10.57
C PRO A 410 27.88 -15.68 -9.45
N LEU A 411 26.59 -15.60 -9.80
CA LEU A 411 25.45 -15.67 -8.90
C LEU A 411 24.42 -16.66 -9.43
N PRO A 412 23.59 -17.27 -8.56
CA PRO A 412 22.54 -18.18 -9.00
C PRO A 412 21.54 -17.47 -9.92
N GLU A 413 21.14 -18.16 -11.00
CA GLU A 413 20.04 -17.72 -11.85
C GLU A 413 18.70 -18.16 -11.27
N VAL A 414 17.74 -17.25 -11.26
CA VAL A 414 16.40 -17.49 -10.69
C VAL A 414 15.31 -17.10 -11.67
N GLU A 415 14.27 -17.94 -11.74
CA GLU A 415 13.02 -17.66 -12.44
C GLU A 415 12.11 -16.74 -11.62
N ALA A 416 11.11 -16.13 -12.24
CA ALA A 416 10.22 -15.17 -11.59
C ALA A 416 9.57 -15.73 -10.30
N HIS A 417 9.04 -16.95 -10.36
CA HIS A 417 8.40 -17.58 -9.21
C HIS A 417 9.40 -17.89 -8.08
N GLN A 418 10.66 -18.20 -8.43
CA GLN A 418 11.75 -18.39 -7.46
C GLN A 418 12.17 -17.07 -6.83
N ARG A 419 12.16 -15.96 -7.59
CA ARG A 419 12.40 -14.61 -7.04
C ARG A 419 11.39 -14.30 -5.95
N HIS A 420 10.11 -14.46 -6.25
CA HIS A 420 9.02 -14.24 -5.28
C HIS A 420 9.20 -15.11 -4.02
N ALA A 421 9.44 -16.41 -4.18
CA ALA A 421 9.65 -17.31 -3.03
C ALA A 421 10.84 -16.89 -2.15
N LEU A 422 11.97 -16.51 -2.77
CA LEU A 422 13.16 -16.05 -2.06
C LEU A 422 12.94 -14.70 -1.36
N THR A 423 12.15 -13.79 -1.95
CA THR A 423 11.72 -12.53 -1.32
C THR A 423 10.99 -12.81 0.00
N LEU A 424 9.97 -13.69 -0.02
CA LEU A 424 9.22 -14.03 1.18
C LEU A 424 10.07 -14.69 2.26
N LEU A 425 10.98 -15.58 1.86
CA LEU A 425 11.92 -16.22 2.80
C LEU A 425 12.87 -15.20 3.44
N ARG A 426 13.29 -14.18 2.70
CA ARG A 426 14.19 -13.14 3.21
C ARG A 426 13.47 -12.17 4.15
N MET A 427 12.17 -11.92 3.95
CA MET A 427 11.37 -11.11 4.88
C MET A 427 11.14 -11.78 6.25
N GLN A 428 11.37 -13.10 6.35
CA GLN A 428 11.20 -13.85 7.61
C GLN A 428 12.40 -13.75 8.56
N VAL A 429 13.57 -13.39 8.03
CA VAL A 429 14.86 -13.33 8.73
C VAL A 429 15.12 -11.90 9.17
#